data_AF-A0A9X7J0G9-F1
#
_entry.id   AF-A0A9X7J0G9-F1
#
_cell.length_a   1.000
_cell.length_b   1.000
_cell.length_c   1.000
_cell.angle_alpha   90.00
_cell.angle_beta   90.00
_cell.angle_gamma   90.00
#
_symmetry.space_group_name_H-M   'P 1'
#
loop_
_entity.id
_entity.type
_entity.pdbx_description
1 polymer ?
#
loop_
_entity_poly.entity_id
_entity_poly.type
_entity_poly.pdbx_seq_one_letter_code
_entity_poly.pdbx_strand_id
1 'polypeptide(L)' 'MSKSCQVRHVNRDKSHPLYGQAGTVQARARGPGPRNLLVKLDDGNLVVAPWDNWRVVRGTSDV' A
#
# COMPACT_ATOMS: atom_id res chain seq x y z
N MET A 1 -3.11 3.42 19.96
CA MET A 1 -2.90 2.29 19.02
C MET A 1 -2.99 2.83 17.60
N SER A 2 -1.85 2.94 16.89
CA SER A 2 -1.86 3.31 15.47
C SER A 2 -2.61 2.22 14.70
N LYS A 3 -3.77 2.56 14.12
CA LYS A 3 -4.54 1.64 13.28
C LYS A 3 -3.66 1.23 12.08
N SER A 4 -3.13 0.02 12.10
CA SER A 4 -2.36 -0.55 10.99
C SER A 4 -3.29 -0.77 9.80
N CYS A 5 -3.12 0.00 8.72
CA CYS A 5 -3.87 -0.19 7.48
C CYS A 5 -3.20 -1.28 6.66
N GLN A 6 -3.86 -2.42 6.49
CA GLN A 6 -3.42 -3.47 5.59
C GLN A 6 -3.92 -3.22 4.17
N VAL A 7 -3.00 -3.34 3.22
CA VAL A 7 -3.24 -3.12 1.79
C VAL A 7 -2.70 -4.29 0.98
N ARG A 8 -3.22 -4.45 -0.23
CA ARG A 8 -2.71 -5.36 -1.25
C ARG A 8 -2.38 -4.56 -2.49
N HIS A 9 -1.21 -4.83 -3.05
CA HIS A 9 -0.78 -4.22 -4.28
C HIS A 9 -1.66 -4.71 -5.43
N VAL A 10 -2.20 -3.76 -6.18
CA VAL A 10 -2.97 -3.97 -7.40
C VAL A 10 -2.28 -3.20 -8.53
N ASN A 11 -2.32 -3.75 -9.72
CA ASN A 11 -1.83 -3.08 -10.92
C ASN A 11 -2.74 -3.49 -12.07
N ARG A 12 -2.85 -2.63 -13.09
CA ARG A 12 -3.53 -2.96 -14.34
C ARG A 12 -2.85 -4.16 -15.00
N ASP A 13 -1.53 -4.22 -14.93
CA ASP A 13 -0.74 -5.36 -15.36
C ASP A 13 -0.62 -6.39 -14.23
N LYS A 14 -1.28 -7.54 -14.41
CA LYS A 14 -1.26 -8.64 -13.43
C LYS A 14 0.07 -9.42 -13.41
N SER A 15 0.93 -9.22 -14.41
CA SER A 15 2.26 -9.84 -14.45
C SER A 15 3.29 -9.10 -13.60
N HIS A 16 2.94 -7.91 -13.09
CA HIS A 16 3.80 -7.12 -12.23
C HIS A 16 4.21 -7.92 -10.98
N PRO A 17 5.49 -7.95 -10.59
CA PRO A 17 5.99 -8.82 -9.51
C PRO A 17 5.32 -8.57 -8.15
N LEU A 18 4.92 -7.33 -7.90
CA LEU A 18 4.20 -6.96 -6.68
C LEU A 18 2.70 -7.32 -6.71
N TYR A 19 2.12 -7.64 -7.87
CA TYR A 19 0.67 -7.85 -7.99
C TYR A 19 0.18 -8.91 -7.01
N GLY A 20 -0.80 -8.55 -6.18
CA GLY A 20 -1.39 -9.45 -5.19
C GLY A 20 -0.63 -9.53 -3.86
N GLN A 21 0.56 -8.93 -3.74
CA GLN A 21 1.31 -8.91 -2.48
C GLN A 21 0.63 -8.00 -1.45
N ALA A 22 0.56 -8.47 -0.21
CA ALA A 22 -0.04 -7.76 0.90
C ALA A 22 1.01 -7.16 1.84
N GLY A 23 0.60 -6.13 2.58
CA GLY A 23 1.46 -5.48 3.55
C GLY A 23 0.73 -4.42 4.37
N THR A 24 1.48 -3.79 5.28
CA THR A 24 0.99 -2.75 6.17
C THR A 24 1.56 -1.39 5.78
N VAL A 25 0.69 -0.38 5.61
CA VAL A 25 1.09 1.01 5.34
C VAL A 25 1.91 1.54 6.52
N GLN A 26 3.13 1.99 6.23
CA GLN A 26 4.04 2.61 7.19
C GLN A 26 3.94 4.14 7.15
N ALA A 27 3.89 4.69 5.94
CA ALA A 27 3.80 6.13 5.74
C ALA A 27 3.02 6.47 4.47
N ARG A 28 2.42 7.66 4.46
CA ARG A 28 1.76 8.25 3.28
C ARG A 28 2.53 9.50 2.91
N ALA A 29 3.07 9.57 1.70
CA ALA A 29 3.71 10.78 1.22
C ALA A 29 2.64 11.87 1.06
N ARG A 30 2.79 12.98 1.80
CA ARG A 30 1.90 14.16 1.74
C ARG A 30 2.74 15.36 1.29
N GLY A 31 2.96 15.47 -0.01
CA GLY A 31 3.70 16.58 -0.61
C GLY A 31 3.13 16.95 -1.98
N PRO A 32 3.58 18.06 -2.57
CA PRO A 32 3.24 18.42 -3.95
C PRO A 32 3.91 17.40 -4.90
N GLY A 33 3.18 16.32 -5.21
CA GLY A 33 3.69 15.21 -5.99
C GLY A 33 2.73 14.01 -5.99
N PRO A 34 3.10 12.93 -6.69
CA PRO A 34 2.28 11.73 -6.74
C PRO A 34 2.06 11.18 -5.32
N ARG A 35 0.79 10.88 -5.01
CA ARG A 35 0.39 10.34 -3.70
C ARG A 35 0.91 8.91 -3.57
N ASN A 36 2.10 8.75 -3.01
CA ASN A 36 2.73 7.45 -2.81
C ASN A 36 2.49 6.93 -1.39
N LEU A 37 2.41 5.61 -1.28
CA LEU A 37 2.37 4.89 -0.01
C LEU A 37 3.66 4.09 0.16
N LEU A 38 4.27 4.20 1.35
CA LEU A 38 5.29 3.27 1.81
C LEU A 38 4.60 2.13 2.53
N VAL A 39 4.77 0.91 2.04
CA VAL A 39 4.17 -0.30 2.58
C VAL A 39 5.29 -1.26 2.97
N LYS A 40 5.19 -1.82 4.18
CA LYS A 40 5.98 -2.98 4.59
C LYS A 40 5.19 -4.23 4.20
N LEU A 41 5.68 -4.95 3.21
CA LEU A 41 5.12 -6.20 2.75
C LEU A 41 5.27 -7.29 3.82
N ASP A 42 4.45 -8.33 3.71
CA ASP A 42 4.44 -9.45 4.66
C ASP A 42 5.75 -10.26 4.67
N ASP A 43 6.51 -10.22 3.57
CA ASP A 43 7.87 -10.78 3.47
C ASP A 43 8.94 -9.91 4.15
N GLY A 44 8.55 -8.74 4.69
CA GLY A 44 9.42 -7.79 5.37
C GLY A 44 9.98 -6.68 4.48
N ASN A 45 9.82 -6.76 3.16
CA ASN A 45 10.33 -5.75 2.22
C ASN A 45 9.55 -4.44 2.32
N LEU A 46 10.28 -3.32 2.15
CA LEU A 46 9.67 -1.99 2.07
C LEU A 46 9.51 -1.57 0.62
N VAL A 47 8.29 -1.21 0.25
CA VAL A 47 7.93 -0.85 -1.12
C VAL A 47 7.22 0.49 -1.14
N VAL A 48 7.60 1.33 -2.11
CA VAL A 48 6.90 2.58 -2.41
C VAL A 48 6.17 2.41 -3.74
N ALA A 49 4.85 2.65 -3.72
CA ALA A 49 4.08 2.70 -4.96
C ALA A 49 2.96 3.76 -4.87
N PRO A 50 2.44 4.23 -6.02
CA PRO A 50 1.29 5.13 -6.05
C PRO A 50 0.11 4.56 -5.26
N TRP A 51 -0.67 5.43 -4.61
CA TRP A 51 -1.85 5.04 -3.85
C TRP A 51 -2.79 4.16 -4.67
N ASP A 52 -3.02 4.50 -5.94
CA ASP A 52 -3.95 3.78 -6.82
C ASP A 52 -3.53 2.33 -7.07
N ASN A 53 -2.27 2.00 -6.83
CA ASN A 53 -1.74 0.64 -6.89
C ASN A 53 -1.94 -0.12 -5.57
N TRP A 54 -2.67 0.42 -4.60
CA TRP A 54 -2.97 -0.24 -3.33
C TRP A 54 -4.47 -0.30 -3.07
N ARG A 55 -4.97 -1.50 -2.77
CA ARG A 55 -6.33 -1.72 -2.28
C ARG A 55 -6.30 -2.05 -0.80
N VAL A 56 -7.09 -1.35 0.01
CA VAL A 56 -7.26 -1.67 1.43
C VAL A 56 -7.92 -3.06 1.55
N VAL A 57 -7.29 -3.94 2.32
CA VAL A 57 -7.79 -5.31 2.60
C VAL A 57 -8.35 -5.39 4.01
N ARG A 58 -7.72 -4.69 4.95
CA ARG A 58 -8.17 -4.61 6.34
C ARG A 58 -7.77 -3.27 6.96
N GLY A 59 -8.76 -2.50 7.34
CA GLY A 59 -8.61 -1.19 7.96
C GLY A 59 -9.97 -0.53 7.99
N THR A 60 -10.43 -0.08 9.16
CA THR A 60 -11.62 0.77 9.25
C THR A 60 -11.29 2.08 8.55
N SER A 61 -11.77 2.22 7.32
CA SER A 61 -11.93 3.50 6.66
C SER A 61 -12.91 4.32 7.48
N ASP A 62 -12.43 5.21 8.33
CA ASP A 62 -13.23 6.37 8.70
C ASP A 62 -13.31 7.21 7.42
N VAL A 63 -14.49 7.13 6.79
CA VAL A 63 -14.97 8.10 5.79
C VAL A 63 -15.22 9.42 6.49
#